data_AF-A0A0W0V854-F1
#
_entry.id   AF-A0A0W0V854-F1
#
_cell.length_a   1.000
_cell.length_b   1.000
_cell.length_c   1.000
_cell.angle_alpha   90.00
_cell.angle_beta   90.00
_cell.angle_gamma   90.00
#
_symmetry.space_group_name_H-M   'P 1'
#
loop_
_entity.id
_entity.type
_entity.pdbx_description
1 polymer ?
#
loop_
_entity_poly.entity_id
_entity_poly.type
_entity_poly.pdbx_seq_one_letter_code
_entity_poly.pdbx_strand_id
1 'polypeptide(L)'
;MKTIQSYIDSKQQEFMNHPFFNILNQLNSLEEISYFVPELTFWAMTFQDILRINEERVKDPYLKKVARHHRLEDAGHEKWFLHDKKYMGKFSDNSSCIKEDVAWLYSKESQLTRDAAYAIVSEIYKADDEILNIVLLLTLESSGHVFFEKVAKQVRKTGEDKNLQYFSSSHLEVEMAHAIFEAEMERKLSEWPVPVNVRREALKLVDRCYDAFNKMFDGLILACNKRLQLAKEKENAANALEYASDKVL
;
A
#
# COMPACT_ATOMS: atom_id res chain seq x y z
N MET A 1 24.67 -8.50 0.98
CA MET A 1 23.24 -8.16 0.84
C MET A 1 22.42 -9.30 0.23
N LYS A 2 22.93 -10.01 -0.80
CA LYS A 2 22.27 -11.14 -1.50
C LYS A 2 21.29 -12.00 -0.69
N THR A 3 21.73 -12.58 0.42
CA THR A 3 20.85 -13.45 1.25
C THR A 3 19.60 -12.73 1.77
N ILE A 4 19.71 -11.44 2.07
CA ILE A 4 18.57 -10.62 2.54
C ILE A 4 17.63 -10.34 1.37
N GLN A 5 18.16 -9.96 0.20
CA GLN A 5 17.36 -9.76 -1.02
C GLN A 5 16.56 -11.03 -1.38
N SER A 6 17.22 -12.20 -1.44
CA SER A 6 16.52 -13.46 -1.71
C SER A 6 15.46 -13.81 -0.66
N TYR A 7 15.62 -13.35 0.58
CA TYR A 7 14.62 -13.52 1.62
C TYR A 7 13.43 -12.58 1.43
N ILE A 8 13.68 -11.32 1.06
CA ILE A 8 12.65 -10.36 0.66
C ILE A 8 11.86 -10.93 -0.53
N ASP A 9 12.52 -11.46 -1.55
CA ASP A 9 11.85 -12.09 -2.70
C ASP A 9 10.94 -13.24 -2.26
N SER A 10 11.41 -14.10 -1.35
CA SER A 10 10.57 -15.19 -0.79
C SER A 10 9.34 -14.63 -0.09
N LYS A 11 9.49 -13.58 0.72
CA LYS A 11 8.38 -12.94 1.42
C LYS A 11 7.43 -12.21 0.49
N GLN A 12 7.93 -11.64 -0.60
CA GLN A 12 7.12 -11.09 -1.67
C GLN A 12 6.22 -12.16 -2.28
N GLN A 13 6.77 -13.33 -2.60
CA GLN A 13 6.01 -14.45 -3.16
C GLN A 13 4.94 -14.97 -2.19
N GLU A 14 5.24 -15.01 -0.88
CA GLU A 14 4.23 -15.30 0.15
C GLU A 14 3.12 -14.23 0.15
N PHE A 15 3.51 -12.96 0.16
CA PHE A 15 2.58 -11.82 0.21
C PHE A 15 1.67 -11.71 -1.02
N MET A 16 2.14 -12.12 -2.21
CA MET A 16 1.30 -12.20 -3.42
C MET A 16 0.04 -13.03 -3.26
N ASN A 17 0.01 -13.95 -2.29
CA ASN A 17 -1.11 -14.83 -1.99
C ASN A 17 -1.99 -14.30 -0.83
N HIS A 18 -1.77 -13.07 -0.37
CA HIS A 18 -2.59 -12.49 0.71
C HIS A 18 -4.10 -12.51 0.33
N PRO A 19 -5.00 -12.91 1.25
CA PRO A 19 -6.43 -13.04 0.96
C PRO A 19 -7.10 -11.76 0.41
N PHE A 20 -6.55 -10.58 0.72
CA PHE A 20 -7.01 -9.31 0.16
C PHE A 20 -7.04 -9.32 -1.37
N PHE A 21 -6.05 -9.92 -2.02
CA PHE A 21 -5.99 -9.95 -3.48
C PHE A 21 -7.09 -10.82 -4.10
N ASN A 22 -7.61 -11.81 -3.37
CA ASN A 22 -8.79 -12.57 -3.80
C ASN A 22 -10.05 -11.70 -3.75
N ILE A 23 -10.20 -10.87 -2.72
CA ILE A 23 -11.30 -9.91 -2.62
C ILE A 23 -11.19 -8.86 -3.72
N LEU A 24 -10.01 -8.27 -3.91
CA LEU A 24 -9.76 -7.28 -4.97
C LEU A 24 -10.19 -7.79 -6.34
N ASN A 25 -9.88 -9.04 -6.68
CA ASN A 25 -10.26 -9.65 -7.95
C ASN A 25 -11.78 -9.74 -8.16
N GLN A 26 -12.56 -9.73 -7.08
CA GLN A 26 -14.03 -9.80 -7.10
C GLN A 26 -14.70 -8.42 -7.17
N LEU A 27 -13.96 -7.31 -7.00
CA LEU A 27 -14.48 -5.94 -7.07
C LEU A 27 -14.58 -5.51 -8.54
N ASN A 28 -15.78 -5.39 -9.10
CA ASN A 28 -16.03 -5.24 -10.53
C ASN A 28 -16.26 -3.80 -10.99
N SER A 29 -16.45 -2.86 -10.05
CA SER A 29 -16.65 -1.45 -10.36
C SER A 29 -15.61 -0.56 -9.68
N LEU A 30 -15.45 0.67 -10.18
CA LEU A 30 -14.55 1.63 -9.53
C LEU A 30 -15.06 2.00 -8.12
N GLU A 31 -16.37 2.01 -7.91
CA GLU A 31 -16.98 2.20 -6.59
C GLU A 31 -16.55 1.08 -5.63
N GLU A 32 -16.65 -0.18 -6.04
CA GLU A 32 -16.25 -1.31 -5.18
C GLU A 32 -14.75 -1.29 -4.89
N ILE A 33 -13.90 -0.99 -5.88
CA ILE A 33 -12.45 -0.82 -5.69
C ILE A 33 -12.18 0.32 -4.69
N SER A 34 -12.99 1.37 -4.67
CA SER A 34 -12.83 2.50 -3.74
C SER A 34 -13.00 2.10 -2.26
N TYR A 35 -13.59 0.94 -1.96
CA TYR A 35 -13.97 0.56 -0.60
C TYR A 35 -12.82 0.40 0.40
N PHE A 36 -11.59 0.15 -0.06
CA PHE A 36 -10.41 0.09 0.81
C PHE A 36 -9.60 1.39 0.84
N VAL A 37 -9.84 2.31 -0.10
CA VAL A 37 -9.03 3.52 -0.29
C VAL A 37 -9.02 4.42 0.94
N PRO A 38 -10.16 4.67 1.63
CA PRO A 38 -10.15 5.43 2.87
C PRO A 38 -9.19 4.83 3.91
N GLU A 39 -9.23 3.52 4.12
CA GLU A 39 -8.43 2.82 5.12
C GLU A 39 -6.95 2.81 4.77
N LEU A 40 -6.59 2.92 3.49
CA LEU A 40 -5.21 3.07 3.03
C LEU A 40 -4.66 4.50 3.19
N THR A 41 -5.54 5.49 3.45
CA THR A 41 -5.15 6.92 3.49
C THR A 41 -4.01 7.18 4.48
N PHE A 42 -4.06 6.61 5.68
CA PHE A 42 -3.00 6.85 6.67
C PHE A 42 -1.64 6.34 6.20
N TRP A 43 -1.62 5.15 5.57
CA TRP A 43 -0.41 4.57 5.01
C TRP A 43 0.18 5.43 3.90
N ALA A 44 -0.63 5.78 2.90
CA ALA A 44 -0.18 6.58 1.77
C ALA A 44 0.42 7.94 2.23
N MET A 45 -0.18 8.55 3.26
CA MET A 45 0.35 9.81 3.81
C MET A 45 1.60 9.62 4.67
N THR A 46 1.75 8.48 5.37
CA THR A 46 2.91 8.20 6.23
C THR A 46 4.12 7.72 5.44
N PHE A 47 3.92 7.14 4.26
CA PHE A 47 4.98 6.56 3.44
C PHE A 47 6.09 7.57 3.08
N GLN A 48 5.73 8.78 2.66
CA GLN A 48 6.70 9.85 2.40
C GLN A 48 7.57 10.19 3.63
N ASP A 49 7.00 10.13 4.83
CA ASP A 49 7.72 10.41 6.07
C ASP A 49 8.66 9.26 6.42
N ILE A 50 8.26 8.02 6.17
CA ILE A 50 9.13 6.85 6.28
C ILE A 50 10.37 7.05 5.40
N LEU A 51 10.19 7.41 4.12
CA LEU A 51 11.32 7.61 3.20
C LEU A 51 12.22 8.78 3.62
N ARG A 52 11.62 9.92 4.00
CA ARG A 52 12.36 11.11 4.47
C ARG A 52 13.18 10.83 5.72
N ILE A 53 12.55 10.28 6.76
CA ILE A 53 13.22 9.97 8.03
C ILE A 53 14.29 8.89 7.81
N ASN A 54 14.02 7.89 6.96
CA ASN A 54 15.00 6.86 6.65
C ASN A 54 16.26 7.44 5.98
N GLU A 55 16.13 8.35 5.01
CA GLU A 55 17.29 9.04 4.40
C GLU A 55 18.14 9.80 5.44
N GLU A 56 17.50 10.44 6.42
CA GLU A 56 18.18 11.19 7.49
C GLU A 56 19.04 10.28 8.39
N ARG A 57 18.71 8.99 8.49
CA ARG A 57 19.43 8.00 9.31
C ARG A 57 20.68 7.41 8.63
N VAL A 58 20.78 7.54 7.31
CA VAL A 58 21.88 6.99 6.52
C VAL A 58 23.00 8.02 6.35
N LYS A 59 24.24 7.59 6.59
CA LYS A 59 25.45 8.41 6.61
C LYS A 59 26.45 8.02 5.54
N ASP A 60 26.60 6.73 5.25
CA ASP A 60 27.47 6.29 4.16
C ASP A 60 27.06 6.98 2.84
N PRO A 61 27.99 7.60 2.09
CA PRO A 61 27.63 8.37 0.90
C PRO A 61 26.90 7.56 -0.17
N TYR A 62 27.25 6.27 -0.34
CA TYR A 62 26.64 5.42 -1.33
C TYR A 62 25.25 4.97 -0.87
N LEU A 63 25.11 4.47 0.36
CA LEU A 63 23.81 4.07 0.90
C LEU A 63 22.85 5.27 1.00
N LYS A 64 23.37 6.47 1.31
CA LYS A 64 22.57 7.69 1.33
C LYS A 64 22.05 8.06 -0.06
N LYS A 65 22.86 7.83 -1.10
CA LYS A 65 22.40 7.98 -2.50
C LYS A 65 21.24 7.04 -2.79
N VAL A 66 21.32 5.77 -2.35
CA VAL A 66 20.24 4.78 -2.49
C VAL A 66 18.96 5.27 -1.79
N ALA A 67 19.07 5.67 -0.51
CA ALA A 67 17.90 6.13 0.24
C ALA A 67 17.27 7.40 -0.35
N ARG A 68 18.10 8.34 -0.80
CA ARG A 68 17.64 9.56 -1.45
C ARG A 68 16.93 9.28 -2.78
N HIS A 69 17.43 8.31 -3.53
CA HIS A 69 16.84 7.89 -4.81
C HIS A 69 15.38 7.46 -4.61
N HIS A 70 15.13 6.50 -3.70
CA HIS A 70 13.78 6.03 -3.38
C HIS A 70 12.85 7.16 -2.90
N ARG A 71 13.37 8.10 -2.10
CA ARG A 71 12.58 9.26 -1.64
C ARG A 71 12.18 10.20 -2.79
N LEU A 72 13.05 10.39 -3.78
CA LEU A 72 12.77 11.26 -4.92
C LEU A 72 11.80 10.62 -5.89
N GLU A 73 11.83 9.30 -6.02
CA GLU A 73 10.91 8.53 -6.86
C GLU A 73 9.47 8.58 -6.35
N ASP A 74 9.27 8.44 -5.04
CA ASP A 74 7.94 8.52 -4.42
C ASP A 74 7.40 9.97 -4.30
N ALA A 75 8.20 10.98 -4.64
CA ALA A 75 7.85 12.37 -4.41
C ALA A 75 6.61 12.79 -5.22
N GLY A 76 5.51 13.09 -4.54
CA GLY A 76 4.24 13.49 -5.16
C GLY A 76 3.20 12.37 -5.22
N HIS A 77 3.55 11.14 -4.85
CA HIS A 77 2.61 10.02 -4.79
C HIS A 77 1.46 10.27 -3.81
N GLU A 78 1.67 11.03 -2.73
CA GLU A 78 0.63 11.45 -1.81
C GLU A 78 -0.45 12.30 -2.51
N LYS A 79 -0.05 13.14 -3.47
CA LYS A 79 -0.97 13.97 -4.25
C LYS A 79 -1.75 13.13 -5.25
N TRP A 80 -1.09 12.17 -5.89
CA TRP A 80 -1.76 11.21 -6.77
C TRP A 80 -2.79 10.40 -6.01
N PHE A 81 -2.44 9.92 -4.81
CA PHE A 81 -3.37 9.19 -3.95
C PHE A 81 -4.60 10.03 -3.59
N LEU A 82 -4.40 11.29 -3.16
CA LEU A 82 -5.51 12.19 -2.82
C LEU A 82 -6.36 12.57 -4.03
N HIS A 83 -5.75 12.72 -5.20
CA HIS A 83 -6.45 12.92 -6.47
C HIS A 83 -7.38 11.73 -6.75
N ASP A 84 -6.85 10.51 -6.71
CA ASP A 84 -7.60 9.29 -7.01
C ASP A 84 -8.69 9.04 -5.98
N LYS A 85 -8.39 9.20 -4.70
CA LYS A 85 -9.39 9.12 -3.62
C LYS A 85 -10.56 10.07 -3.88
N LYS A 86 -10.28 11.32 -4.25
CA LYS A 86 -11.32 12.31 -4.59
C LYS A 86 -12.10 11.93 -5.84
N TYR A 87 -11.43 11.38 -6.85
CA TYR A 87 -12.06 10.96 -8.09
C TYR A 87 -13.00 9.78 -7.86
N MET A 88 -12.51 8.72 -7.21
CA MET A 88 -13.27 7.51 -6.88
C MET A 88 -14.44 7.80 -5.94
N GLY A 89 -14.27 8.74 -5.00
CA GLY A 89 -15.34 9.17 -4.09
C GLY A 89 -16.59 9.75 -4.79
N LYS A 90 -16.50 10.16 -6.05
CA LYS A 90 -17.65 10.65 -6.83
C LYS A 90 -18.63 9.54 -7.22
N PHE A 91 -18.17 8.28 -7.22
CA PHE A 91 -18.98 7.12 -7.59
C PHE A 91 -19.67 6.48 -6.38
N SER A 92 -19.36 6.95 -5.17
CA SER A 92 -20.02 6.50 -3.95
C SER A 92 -21.24 7.40 -3.70
N ASP A 93 -22.44 6.86 -3.87
CA ASP A 93 -23.71 7.51 -3.48
C ASP A 93 -23.86 7.61 -1.94
N ASN A 94 -22.86 7.14 -1.20
CA ASN A 94 -22.88 7.08 0.23
C ASN A 94 -22.51 8.44 0.81
N SER A 95 -23.51 9.16 1.31
CA SER A 95 -23.32 10.30 2.23
C SER A 95 -22.49 9.93 3.48
N SER A 96 -22.21 8.64 3.73
CA SER A 96 -21.23 8.18 4.72
C SER A 96 -19.77 8.50 4.37
N CYS A 97 -19.41 8.74 3.10
CA CYS A 97 -18.09 9.27 2.72
C CYS A 97 -17.85 10.71 3.24
N ILE A 98 -18.88 11.39 3.75
CA ILE A 98 -18.79 12.73 4.38
C ILE A 98 -18.11 12.65 5.77
N LYS A 99 -17.81 11.46 6.31
CA LYS A 99 -17.18 11.29 7.63
C LYS A 99 -15.76 10.71 7.59
N GLU A 100 -15.00 10.95 6.53
CA GLU A 100 -13.56 10.59 6.47
C GLU A 100 -12.68 11.77 6.89
N ASP A 101 -13.00 12.38 8.04
CA ASP A 101 -12.22 13.46 8.63
C ASP A 101 -11.05 12.92 9.48
N VAL A 102 -10.33 13.82 10.14
CA VAL A 102 -9.21 13.44 11.02
C VAL A 102 -9.68 12.55 12.18
N ALA A 103 -10.90 12.75 12.71
CA ALA A 103 -11.41 11.92 13.80
C ALA A 103 -11.64 10.47 13.33
N TRP A 104 -12.15 10.28 12.11
CA TRP A 104 -12.26 8.96 11.49
C TRP A 104 -10.89 8.34 11.16
N LEU A 105 -9.94 9.14 10.69
CA LEU A 105 -8.58 8.65 10.41
C LEU A 105 -7.89 8.09 11.67
N TYR A 106 -8.30 8.54 12.85
CA TYR A 106 -7.82 8.07 14.16
C TYR A 106 -8.82 7.16 14.90
N SER A 107 -9.91 6.75 14.25
CA SER A 107 -10.90 5.86 14.85
C SER A 107 -10.45 4.39 14.86
N LYS A 108 -11.31 3.51 15.36
CA LYS A 108 -11.04 2.06 15.43
C LYS A 108 -11.01 1.42 14.03
N GLU A 109 -11.78 1.96 13.09
CA GLU A 109 -11.91 1.46 11.72
C GLU A 109 -10.57 1.47 10.96
N SER A 110 -9.80 2.54 11.13
CA SER A 110 -8.50 2.75 10.48
C SER A 110 -7.31 2.30 11.33
N GLN A 111 -7.57 1.70 12.50
CA GLN A 111 -6.53 1.34 13.49
C GLN A 111 -5.48 0.40 12.91
N LEU A 112 -5.87 -0.64 12.17
CA LEU A 112 -4.92 -1.63 11.66
C LEU A 112 -3.89 -1.01 10.70
N THR A 113 -4.32 -0.11 9.82
CA THR A 113 -3.40 0.63 8.95
C THR A 113 -2.47 1.53 9.75
N ARG A 114 -2.99 2.24 10.76
CA ARG A 114 -2.15 3.10 11.62
C ARG A 114 -1.11 2.30 12.40
N ASP A 115 -1.54 1.21 13.04
CA ASP A 115 -0.66 0.37 13.85
C ASP A 115 0.44 -0.26 12.98
N ALA A 116 0.10 -0.68 11.75
CA ALA A 116 1.08 -1.15 10.77
C ALA A 116 2.07 -0.05 10.35
N ALA A 117 1.58 1.15 10.03
CA ALA A 117 2.43 2.27 9.68
C ALA A 117 3.39 2.66 10.83
N TYR A 118 2.90 2.71 12.07
CA TYR A 118 3.73 2.97 13.24
C TYR A 118 4.73 1.85 13.50
N ALA A 119 4.35 0.59 13.32
CA ALA A 119 5.27 -0.54 13.43
C ALA A 119 6.45 -0.38 12.46
N ILE A 120 6.17 -0.02 11.20
CA ILE A 120 7.19 0.20 10.17
C ILE A 120 8.06 1.43 10.51
N VAL A 121 7.47 2.56 10.90
CA VAL A 121 8.23 3.75 11.34
C VAL A 121 9.16 3.40 12.51
N SER A 122 8.71 2.55 13.44
CA SER A 122 9.53 2.16 14.59
C SER A 122 10.81 1.41 14.20
N GLU A 123 10.83 0.70 13.07
CA GLU A 123 12.02 0.01 12.58
C GLU A 123 13.14 0.98 12.18
N ILE A 124 12.78 2.18 11.69
CA ILE A 124 13.74 3.24 11.37
C ILE A 124 14.49 3.69 12.63
N TYR A 125 13.77 3.82 13.76
CA TYR A 125 14.33 4.31 15.01
C TYR A 125 15.05 3.22 15.82
N LYS A 126 14.67 1.96 15.65
CA LYS A 126 15.36 0.79 16.24
C LYS A 126 16.62 0.42 15.48
N ALA A 127 16.82 0.91 14.26
CA ALA A 127 17.99 0.58 13.46
C ALA A 127 19.28 1.10 14.12
N ASP A 128 20.10 0.16 14.59
CA ASP A 128 21.45 0.40 15.13
C ASP A 128 22.53 0.39 14.03
N ASP A 129 22.19 -0.06 12.84
CA ASP A 129 23.08 -0.13 11.66
C ASP A 129 22.31 0.38 10.44
N GLU A 130 22.91 1.29 9.66
CA GLU A 130 22.27 1.92 8.50
C GLU A 130 21.92 0.94 7.38
N ILE A 131 22.52 -0.25 7.35
CA ILE A 131 22.11 -1.32 6.43
C ILE A 131 20.67 -1.74 6.70
N LEU A 132 20.21 -1.70 7.96
CA LEU A 132 18.81 -2.00 8.28
C LEU A 132 17.85 -0.99 7.67
N ASN A 133 18.27 0.29 7.57
CA ASN A 133 17.50 1.33 6.87
C ASN A 133 17.41 1.07 5.37
N ILE A 134 18.43 0.49 4.75
CA ILE A 134 18.39 0.09 3.33
C ILE A 134 17.53 -1.15 3.13
N VAL A 135 17.66 -2.14 4.01
CA VAL A 135 16.80 -3.35 3.98
C VAL A 135 15.33 -2.99 4.14
N LEU A 136 15.02 -2.01 4.99
CA LEU A 136 13.67 -1.49 5.12
C LEU A 136 13.15 -0.98 3.77
N LEU A 137 13.88 -0.11 3.08
CA LEU A 137 13.46 0.42 1.77
C LEU A 137 13.17 -0.68 0.75
N LEU A 138 14.09 -1.63 0.61
CA LEU A 138 13.92 -2.77 -0.32
C LEU A 138 12.69 -3.62 0.03
N THR A 139 12.39 -3.74 1.33
CA THR A 139 11.21 -4.47 1.79
C THR A 139 9.91 -3.72 1.46
N LEU A 140 9.92 -2.39 1.61
CA LEU A 140 8.79 -1.54 1.27
C LEU A 140 8.48 -1.60 -0.23
N GLU A 141 9.49 -1.39 -1.07
CA GLU A 141 9.40 -1.44 -2.52
C GLU A 141 8.85 -2.80 -3.00
N SER A 142 9.39 -3.89 -2.46
CA SER A 142 8.94 -5.25 -2.77
C SER A 142 7.44 -5.45 -2.51
N SER A 143 6.91 -4.91 -1.40
CA SER A 143 5.47 -4.96 -1.12
C SER A 143 4.65 -4.06 -2.05
N GLY A 144 5.18 -2.89 -2.41
CA GLY A 144 4.58 -1.92 -3.31
C GLY A 144 4.35 -2.51 -4.69
N HIS A 145 5.36 -3.18 -5.25
CA HIS A 145 5.23 -3.87 -6.55
C HIS A 145 4.04 -4.84 -6.59
N VAL A 146 3.89 -5.68 -5.57
CA VAL A 146 2.77 -6.62 -5.49
C VAL A 146 1.44 -5.87 -5.44
N PHE A 147 1.33 -4.85 -4.61
CA PHE A 147 0.10 -4.08 -4.46
C PHE A 147 -0.30 -3.38 -5.77
N PHE A 148 0.61 -2.61 -6.36
CA PHE A 148 0.31 -1.83 -7.56
C PHE A 148 0.07 -2.70 -8.79
N GLU A 149 0.79 -3.81 -8.96
CA GLU A 149 0.53 -4.75 -10.05
C GLU A 149 -0.92 -5.28 -10.00
N LYS A 150 -1.37 -5.68 -8.80
CA LYS A 150 -2.71 -6.25 -8.60
C LYS A 150 -3.80 -5.19 -8.72
N VAL A 151 -3.60 -4.01 -8.14
CA VAL A 151 -4.61 -2.93 -8.17
C VAL A 151 -4.75 -2.33 -9.57
N ALA A 152 -3.65 -1.99 -10.25
CA ALA A 152 -3.70 -1.46 -11.61
C ALA A 152 -4.38 -2.47 -12.56
N LYS A 153 -4.09 -3.77 -12.40
CA LYS A 153 -4.79 -4.82 -13.16
C LYS A 153 -6.29 -4.81 -12.94
N GLN A 154 -6.76 -4.58 -11.72
CA GLN A 154 -8.19 -4.56 -11.43
C GLN A 154 -8.84 -3.27 -11.94
N VAL A 155 -8.22 -2.11 -11.70
CA VAL A 155 -8.68 -0.81 -12.21
C VAL A 155 -8.81 -0.80 -13.73
N ARG A 156 -7.87 -1.40 -14.47
CA ARG A 156 -7.96 -1.51 -15.94
C ARG A 156 -9.26 -2.15 -16.41
N LYS A 157 -9.80 -3.12 -15.66
CA LYS A 157 -11.06 -3.81 -16.03
C LYS A 157 -12.28 -2.90 -15.96
N THR A 158 -12.22 -1.82 -15.17
CA THR A 158 -13.33 -0.87 -15.05
C THR A 158 -13.36 0.16 -16.17
N GLY A 159 -12.27 0.28 -16.96
CA GLY A 159 -12.13 1.30 -18.00
C GLY A 159 -11.72 2.69 -17.47
N GLU A 160 -11.46 2.82 -16.17
CA GLU A 160 -11.18 4.10 -15.50
C GLU A 160 -9.69 4.40 -15.29
N ASP A 161 -8.81 3.50 -15.74
CA ASP A 161 -7.35 3.59 -15.58
C ASP A 161 -6.76 4.96 -15.96
N LYS A 162 -7.19 5.52 -17.10
CA LYS A 162 -6.75 6.83 -17.62
C LYS A 162 -7.14 8.03 -16.73
N ASN A 163 -8.10 7.85 -15.83
CA ASN A 163 -8.59 8.91 -14.95
C ASN A 163 -7.92 8.86 -13.57
N LEU A 164 -7.09 7.85 -13.31
CA LEU A 164 -6.36 7.65 -12.07
C LEU A 164 -4.86 7.91 -12.28
N GLN A 165 -4.18 8.24 -11.18
CA GLN A 165 -2.75 8.49 -11.14
C GLN A 165 -2.06 7.46 -10.26
N TYR A 166 -2.48 7.30 -9.00
CA TYR A 166 -1.86 6.42 -8.02
C TYR A 166 -2.23 4.94 -8.22
N PHE A 167 -3.48 4.66 -8.58
CA PHE A 167 -3.93 3.28 -8.79
C PHE A 167 -3.91 2.85 -10.27
N SER A 168 -3.36 3.68 -11.16
CA SER A 168 -3.34 3.43 -12.59
C SER A 168 -2.12 2.63 -13.04
N SER A 169 -2.21 2.14 -14.28
CA SER A 169 -1.13 1.46 -14.98
C SER A 169 0.06 2.39 -15.23
N SER A 170 -0.17 3.70 -15.36
CA SER A 170 0.92 4.67 -15.52
C SER A 170 1.82 4.74 -14.29
N HIS A 171 1.27 4.64 -13.07
CA HIS A 171 2.12 4.51 -11.88
C HIS A 171 2.90 3.20 -11.88
N LEU A 172 2.26 2.08 -12.23
CA LEU A 172 2.97 0.80 -12.35
C LEU A 172 4.11 0.87 -13.39
N GLU A 173 3.93 1.57 -14.51
CA GLU A 173 4.99 1.78 -15.51
C GLU A 173 6.14 2.64 -14.96
N VAL A 174 5.86 3.66 -14.14
CA VAL A 174 6.87 4.46 -13.44
C VAL A 174 7.66 3.59 -12.46
N GLU A 175 6.97 2.78 -11.65
CA GLU A 175 7.59 1.82 -10.72
C GLU A 175 8.46 0.79 -11.44
N MET A 176 7.99 0.26 -12.58
CA MET A 176 8.77 -0.68 -13.39
C MET A 176 9.96 -0.01 -14.09
N ALA A 177 9.83 1.26 -14.48
CA ALA A 177 10.93 2.02 -15.06
C ALA A 177 12.04 2.25 -14.03
N HIS A 178 11.69 2.60 -12.79
CA HIS A 178 12.65 2.71 -11.67
C HIS A 178 13.48 1.42 -11.55
N ALA A 179 12.83 0.26 -11.44
CA ALA A 179 13.51 -1.05 -11.37
C ALA A 179 14.52 -1.31 -12.53
N ILE A 180 14.25 -0.82 -13.75
CA ILE A 180 15.15 -1.00 -14.90
C ILE A 180 16.38 -0.08 -14.81
N PHE A 181 16.20 1.17 -14.38
CA PHE A 181 17.31 2.14 -14.25
C PHE A 181 18.25 1.81 -13.08
N GLU A 182 17.81 0.95 -12.16
CA GLU A 182 18.51 0.64 -10.92
C GLU A 182 19.50 -0.51 -11.00
N ALA A 183 19.61 -1.20 -12.13
CA ALA A 183 20.46 -2.38 -12.27
C ALA A 183 21.93 -2.19 -11.80
N GLU A 184 22.53 -1.00 -11.98
CA GLU A 184 23.88 -0.74 -11.47
C GLU A 184 23.91 -0.55 -9.94
N MET A 185 22.89 0.13 -9.39
CA MET A 185 22.75 0.35 -7.96
C MET A 185 22.47 -0.96 -7.24
N GLU A 186 21.54 -1.75 -7.74
CA GLU A 186 21.22 -3.08 -7.23
C GLU A 186 22.44 -4.01 -7.24
N ARG A 187 23.22 -4.03 -8.33
CA ARG A 187 24.41 -4.88 -8.42
C ARG A 187 25.42 -4.54 -7.31
N LYS A 188 25.71 -3.25 -7.13
CA LYS A 188 26.64 -2.77 -6.07
C LYS A 188 26.08 -3.05 -4.67
N LEU A 189 24.80 -2.83 -4.44
CA LEU A 189 24.13 -3.19 -3.19
C LEU A 189 24.18 -4.68 -2.92
N SER A 190 23.94 -5.52 -3.92
CA SER A 190 23.92 -6.98 -3.80
C SER A 190 25.25 -7.52 -3.26
N GLU A 191 26.36 -6.97 -3.76
CA GLU A 191 27.73 -7.27 -3.36
C GLU A 191 28.14 -6.64 -2.02
N TRP A 192 27.33 -5.75 -1.46
CA TRP A 192 27.66 -5.06 -0.21
C TRP A 192 27.87 -6.04 0.94
N PRO A 193 29.02 -5.96 1.66
CA PRO A 193 29.33 -6.85 2.76
C PRO A 193 28.41 -6.54 3.95
N VAL A 194 27.75 -7.57 4.49
CA VAL A 194 26.85 -7.44 5.64
C VAL A 194 27.31 -8.37 6.77
N PRO A 195 27.68 -7.83 7.94
CA PRO A 195 28.02 -8.62 9.12
C PRO A 195 26.92 -9.61 9.49
N VAL A 196 27.30 -10.76 10.07
CA VAL A 196 26.35 -11.85 10.38
C VAL A 196 25.26 -11.41 11.36
N ASN A 197 25.62 -10.61 12.36
CA ASN A 197 24.66 -10.06 13.33
C ASN A 197 23.65 -9.11 12.66
N VAL A 198 24.13 -8.20 11.80
CA VAL A 198 23.28 -7.26 11.06
C VAL A 198 22.36 -8.01 10.10
N ARG A 199 22.87 -9.03 9.41
CA ARG A 199 22.08 -9.87 8.52
C ARG A 199 20.95 -10.57 9.25
N ARG A 200 21.22 -11.15 10.43
CA ARG A 200 20.19 -11.81 11.23
C ARG A 200 19.12 -10.82 11.68
N GLU A 201 19.50 -9.60 12.03
CA GLU A 201 18.51 -8.57 12.38
C GLU A 201 17.72 -8.09 11.16
N ALA A 202 18.37 -7.95 10.01
CA ALA A 202 17.72 -7.62 8.75
C ALA A 202 16.62 -8.63 8.39
N LEU A 203 16.86 -9.93 8.51
CA LEU A 203 15.83 -10.95 8.24
C LEU A 203 14.62 -10.79 9.17
N LYS A 204 14.85 -10.51 10.46
CA LYS A 204 13.74 -10.27 11.40
C LYS A 204 13.00 -8.96 11.12
N LEU A 205 13.71 -7.92 10.68
CA LEU A 205 13.09 -6.67 10.24
C LEU A 205 12.15 -6.94 9.07
N VAL A 206 12.61 -7.71 8.06
CA VAL A 206 11.78 -8.13 6.92
C VAL A 206 10.52 -8.84 7.41
N ASP A 207 10.65 -9.81 8.33
CA ASP A 207 9.50 -10.51 8.91
C ASP A 207 8.51 -9.54 9.57
N ARG A 208 9.00 -8.60 10.40
CA ARG A 208 8.16 -7.61 11.08
C ARG A 208 7.44 -6.67 10.11
N CYS A 209 8.10 -6.29 9.03
CA CYS A 209 7.51 -5.46 7.97
C CYS A 209 6.39 -6.21 7.24
N TYR A 210 6.61 -7.45 6.80
CA TYR A 210 5.56 -8.24 6.16
C TYR A 210 4.41 -8.58 7.11
N ASP A 211 4.68 -8.83 8.39
CA ASP A 211 3.63 -8.97 9.41
C ASP A 211 2.78 -7.70 9.55
N ALA A 212 3.41 -6.51 9.47
CA ALA A 212 2.69 -5.24 9.48
C ALA A 212 1.85 -5.07 8.21
N PHE A 213 2.39 -5.41 7.03
CA PHE A 213 1.64 -5.38 5.77
C PHE A 213 0.45 -6.33 5.75
N ASN A 214 0.62 -7.57 6.23
CA ASN A 214 -0.47 -8.53 6.35
C ASN A 214 -1.61 -7.97 7.22
N LYS A 215 -1.29 -7.43 8.41
CA LYS A 215 -2.28 -6.81 9.30
C LYS A 215 -2.98 -5.60 8.69
N MET A 216 -2.24 -4.77 7.94
CA MET A 216 -2.83 -3.67 7.20
C MET A 216 -3.83 -4.17 6.17
N PHE A 217 -3.46 -5.20 5.40
CA PHE A 217 -4.29 -5.76 4.34
C PHE A 217 -5.49 -6.53 4.89
N ASP A 218 -5.39 -7.12 6.08
CA ASP A 218 -6.54 -7.61 6.85
C ASP A 218 -7.52 -6.48 7.16
N GLY A 219 -7.02 -5.29 7.51
CA GLY A 219 -7.85 -4.09 7.65
C GLY A 219 -8.58 -3.70 6.35
N LEU A 220 -7.90 -3.79 5.21
CA LEU A 220 -8.50 -3.53 3.89
C LEU A 220 -9.60 -4.56 3.55
N ILE A 221 -9.41 -5.84 3.91
CA ILE A 221 -10.43 -6.88 3.78
C ILE A 221 -11.69 -6.51 4.57
N LEU A 222 -11.53 -6.11 5.83
CA LEU A 222 -12.64 -5.70 6.70
C LEU A 222 -13.41 -4.51 6.11
N ALA A 223 -12.69 -3.53 5.57
CA ALA A 223 -13.24 -2.36 4.90
C ALA A 223 -14.10 -2.74 3.68
N CYS A 224 -13.55 -3.57 2.78
CA CYS A 224 -14.25 -4.06 1.59
C CYS A 224 -15.51 -4.84 1.97
N ASN A 225 -15.40 -5.83 2.86
CA ASN A 225 -16.53 -6.68 3.26
C ASN A 225 -17.67 -5.87 3.88
N LYS A 226 -17.34 -4.92 4.76
CA LYS A 226 -18.34 -4.05 5.40
C LYS A 226 -19.09 -3.22 4.36
N ARG A 227 -18.38 -2.59 3.41
CA ARG A 227 -19.00 -1.73 2.39
C ARG A 227 -19.80 -2.53 1.36
N LEU A 228 -19.30 -3.70 0.95
CA LEU A 228 -20.06 -4.64 0.11
C LEU A 228 -21.36 -5.10 0.77
N GLN A 229 -21.33 -5.40 2.07
CA GLN A 229 -22.55 -5.76 2.80
C GLN A 229 -23.56 -4.61 2.83
N LEU A 230 -23.11 -3.39 3.14
CA LEU A 230 -23.97 -2.21 3.17
C LEU A 230 -24.58 -1.90 1.79
N ALA A 231 -23.83 -2.10 0.70
CA ALA A 231 -24.33 -1.94 -0.66
C ALA A 231 -25.47 -2.93 -0.96
N LYS A 232 -25.28 -4.21 -0.61
CA LYS A 232 -26.32 -5.25 -0.77
C LYS A 232 -27.59 -4.97 0.05
N GLU A 233 -27.43 -4.50 1.29
CA GLU A 233 -28.56 -4.15 2.16
C GLU A 233 -29.40 -3.00 1.56
N LYS A 234 -28.74 -2.00 0.95
CA LYS A 234 -29.43 -0.90 0.26
C LYS A 234 -30.17 -1.36 -0.99
N GLU A 235 -29.55 -2.20 -1.81
CA GLU A 235 -30.18 -2.76 -3.02
C GLU A 235 -31.45 -3.55 -2.65
N ASN A 236 -31.35 -4.41 -1.62
CA ASN A 236 -32.50 -5.16 -1.11
C ASN A 236 -33.62 -4.23 -0.61
N ALA A 237 -33.27 -3.15 0.09
CA ALA A 237 -34.25 -2.19 0.58
C ALA A 237 -34.92 -1.40 -0.57
N ALA A 238 -34.17 -1.02 -1.60
CA ALA A 238 -34.69 -0.34 -2.79
C ALA A 238 -35.67 -1.26 -3.55
N ASN A 239 -35.29 -2.51 -3.79
CA ASN A 239 -36.13 -3.51 -4.46
C ASN A 239 -37.43 -3.78 -3.67
N ALA A 240 -37.36 -3.80 -2.33
CA ALA A 240 -38.54 -3.99 -1.49
C ALA A 240 -39.52 -2.79 -1.56
N LEU A 241 -39.00 -1.57 -1.66
CA LEU A 241 -39.82 -0.36 -1.83
C LEU A 241 -40.49 -0.31 -3.21
N GLU A 242 -39.78 -0.67 -4.27
CA GLU A 242 -40.31 -0.74 -5.65
C GLU A 242 -41.42 -1.80 -5.77
N TYR A 243 -41.20 -3.00 -5.21
CA TYR A 243 -42.22 -4.04 -5.14
C TYR A 243 -43.46 -3.62 -4.33
N ALA A 244 -43.28 -2.81 -3.29
CA ALA A 244 -44.40 -2.28 -2.51
C ALA A 244 -45.19 -1.21 -3.28
N SER A 245 -44.53 -0.35 -4.07
CA SER A 245 -45.22 0.64 -4.91
C SER A 245 -46.01 -0.01 -6.05
N ASP A 246 -45.49 -1.08 -6.65
CA ASP A 246 -46.16 -1.79 -7.76
C ASP A 246 -47.42 -2.55 -7.33
N LYS A 247 -47.56 -2.86 -6.03
CA LYS A 247 -48.76 -3.49 -5.47
C LYS A 247 -49.88 -2.52 -5.08
N VAL A 248 -49.60 -1.22 -5.10
CA VAL A 248 -50.55 -0.16 -4.71
C VAL A 248 -51.20 0.51 -5.93
N LEU A 249 -50.82 0.12 -7.14
CA LEU A 249 -51.45 0.47 -8.43
C LEU A 249 -52.39 -0.65 -8.92
#